data_AF-A0A2E2IR65-F1
#
_entry.id   AF-A0A2E2IR65-F1
#
_cell.length_a   1.000
_cell.length_b   1.000
_cell.length_c   1.000
_cell.angle_alpha   90.00
_cell.angle_beta   90.00
_cell.angle_gamma   90.00
#
_symmetry.space_group_name_H-M   'P 1'
#
loop_
_entity.id
_entity.type
_entity.pdbx_description
1 polymer ?
#
loop_
_entity_poly.entity_id
_entity_poly.type
_entity_poly.pdbx_seq_one_letter_code
_entity_poly.pdbx_strand_id
1 'polypeptide(L)' 'MSEPAYVALHEAACARGEHGYVDPDTGYMVFTRLAHLARGSCCGSACRHCPYEHANVKPPRG' A
#
# COMPACT_ATOMS: atom_id res chain seq x y z
N MET A 1 11.77 12.87 13.92
CA MET A 1 11.69 12.35 12.54
C MET A 1 10.24 12.48 12.12
N SER A 2 9.95 13.19 11.05
CA SER A 2 8.56 13.36 10.59
C SER A 2 8.10 12.08 9.91
N GLU A 3 6.85 11.67 10.18
CA GLU A 3 6.19 10.58 9.48
C GLU A 3 6.11 10.89 7.96
N PRO A 4 6.36 9.94 7.06
CA PRO A 4 6.18 10.15 5.63
C PRO A 4 4.73 10.49 5.27
N ALA A 5 4.52 11.37 4.28
CA ALA A 5 3.20 11.84 3.88
C ALA A 5 2.24 10.70 3.44
N TYR A 6 2.79 9.63 2.83
CA TYR A 6 2.00 8.49 2.39
C TYR A 6 1.34 7.71 3.55
N VAL A 7 1.86 7.80 4.78
CA VAL A 7 1.27 7.15 5.95
C VAL A 7 -0.08 7.79 6.31
N ALA A 8 -0.12 9.12 6.35
CA ALA A 8 -1.35 9.87 6.64
C ALA A 8 -2.40 9.66 5.53
N LEU A 9 -1.98 9.64 4.27
CA LEU A 9 -2.86 9.36 3.13
C LEU A 9 -3.43 7.94 3.18
N HIS A 10 -2.61 6.95 3.56
CA HIS A 10 -3.05 5.59 3.78
C HIS A 10 -4.13 5.51 4.87
N GLU A 11 -3.88 6.08 6.06
CA GLU A 11 -4.85 6.06 7.15
C GLU A 11 -6.14 6.79 6.78
N ALA A 12 -6.04 7.93 6.09
CA ALA A 12 -7.22 8.67 5.63
C ALA A 12 -8.04 7.88 4.61
N ALA A 13 -7.39 7.20 3.66
CA ALA A 13 -8.07 6.32 2.71
C ALA A 13 -8.74 5.13 3.42
N CYS A 14 -8.05 4.50 4.39
CA CYS A 14 -8.65 3.43 5.20
C CYS A 14 -9.85 3.90 6.01
N ALA A 15 -9.77 5.07 6.64
CA ALA A 15 -10.88 5.65 7.40
C ALA A 15 -12.11 5.94 6.52
N ARG A 16 -11.92 6.24 5.23
CA ARG A 16 -12.99 6.41 4.24
C ARG A 16 -13.47 5.11 3.59
N GLY A 17 -12.86 3.96 3.92
CA GLY A 17 -13.16 2.68 3.27
C GLY A 17 -12.62 2.58 1.83
N GLU A 18 -11.69 3.45 1.44
CA GLU A 18 -11.10 3.45 0.11
C GLU A 18 -10.03 2.35 -0.02
N HIS A 19 -9.93 1.82 -1.24
CA HIS A 19 -9.01 0.72 -1.56
C HIS A 19 -7.63 1.19 -2.00
N GLY A 20 -7.43 2.49 -2.21
CA GLY A 20 -6.13 3.01 -2.62
C GLY A 20 -6.01 4.51 -2.45
N TYR A 21 -4.79 5.00 -2.58
CA TYR A 21 -4.43 6.41 -2.58
C TYR A 21 -3.28 6.65 -3.57
N VAL A 22 -3.04 7.89 -3.96
CA VAL A 22 -1.88 8.25 -4.78
C VAL A 22 -0.72 8.59 -3.85
N ASP A 23 0.40 7.88 -3.98
CA ASP A 23 1.65 8.21 -3.27
C ASP A 23 2.24 9.49 -3.89
N PRO A 24 2.36 10.60 -3.13
CA PRO A 24 2.83 11.87 -3.66
C PRO A 24 4.30 11.81 -4.10
N ASP A 25 5.10 10.90 -3.54
CA ASP A 25 6.53 10.80 -3.86
C ASP A 25 6.77 10.07 -5.19
N THR A 26 5.89 9.12 -5.54
CA THR A 26 6.07 8.25 -6.72
C THR A 26 5.03 8.49 -7.82
N GLY A 27 3.90 9.13 -7.49
CA GLY A 27 2.74 9.29 -8.37
C GLY A 27 1.94 8.01 -8.60
N TYR A 28 2.32 6.89 -7.96
CA TYR A 28 1.64 5.62 -8.14
C TYR A 28 0.38 5.51 -7.29
N MET A 29 -0.63 4.82 -7.84
CA MET A 29 -1.73 4.33 -7.02
C MET A 29 -1.23 3.18 -6.14
N VAL A 30 -1.33 3.34 -4.82
CA VAL A 30 -0.95 2.35 -3.82
C VAL A 30 -2.21 1.81 -3.17
N PHE A 31 -2.33 0.48 -3.09
CA PHE A 31 -3.43 -0.17 -2.41
C PHE A 31 -3.36 0.02 -0.89
N THR A 32 -4.51 0.22 -0.26
CA THR A 32 -4.63 0.26 1.19
C THR A 32 -4.61 -1.14 1.79
N ARG A 33 -4.46 -1.23 3.12
CA ARG A 33 -4.56 -2.50 3.85
C ARG A 33 -5.94 -3.12 3.66
N LEU A 34 -6.98 -2.29 3.55
CA LEU A 34 -8.35 -2.75 3.31
C LEU A 34 -8.47 -3.49 1.97
N ALA A 35 -7.88 -2.95 0.90
CA ALA A 35 -7.87 -3.61 -0.39
C ALA A 35 -7.14 -4.96 -0.35
N HIS A 36 -6.06 -5.06 0.43
CA HIS A 36 -5.35 -6.32 0.63
C HIS A 36 -6.17 -7.33 1.44
N LEU A 37 -6.79 -6.89 2.54
CA LEU A 37 -7.66 -7.73 3.37
C LEU A 37 -8.87 -8.24 2.56
N ALA A 38 -9.51 -7.38 1.76
CA ALA A 38 -10.61 -7.75 0.88
C ALA A 38 -10.18 -8.74 -0.22
N ARG A 39 -8.95 -8.60 -0.75
CA ARG A 39 -8.34 -9.54 -1.70
C ARG A 39 -7.94 -10.86 -1.05
N GLY A 40 -7.59 -10.85 0.24
CA GLY A 40 -7.06 -12.00 0.97
C GLY A 40 -5.61 -12.36 0.66
N SER A 41 -4.85 -11.52 -0.06
CA SER A 41 -3.46 -11.82 -0.44
C SER A 41 -2.63 -10.58 -0.81
N CYS A 42 -1.30 -10.73 -0.80
CA CYS A 42 -0.35 -9.74 -1.31
C CYS A 42 -0.55 -9.52 -2.83
N CYS A 43 -0.56 -8.29 -3.31
CA CYS A 43 -0.72 -8.01 -4.75
C CYS A 43 0.57 -8.20 -5.58
N GLY A 44 1.74 -8.27 -4.93
CA GLY A 44 3.04 -8.38 -5.60
C GLY A 44 3.64 -7.07 -6.13
N SER A 45 2.99 -5.93 -5.91
CA SER A 45 3.44 -4.59 -6.38
C SER A 45 4.28 -3.81 -5.37
N ALA A 46 4.78 -4.46 -4.32
CA ALA A 46 5.57 -3.83 -3.24
C ALA A 46 4.88 -2.60 -2.59
N CYS A 47 3.56 -2.68 -2.35
CA CYS A 47 2.79 -1.62 -1.72
C CYS A 47 3.33 -1.28 -0.31
N ARG A 48 3.33 0.01 0.05
CA ARG A 48 3.90 0.55 1.30
C ARG A 48 3.37 -0.10 2.58
N HIS A 49 2.09 -0.49 2.58
CA HIS A 49 1.36 -0.97 3.75
C HIS A 49 0.76 -2.36 3.54
N CYS A 50 1.54 -3.28 2.97
CA CYS A 50 1.10 -4.65 2.73
C CYS A 50 0.98 -5.42 4.06
N PRO A 51 -0.22 -5.92 4.46
CA PRO A 51 -0.38 -6.70 5.68
C PRO A 51 0.14 -8.13 5.57
N TYR A 52 0.61 -8.55 4.39
CA TYR A 52 1.08 -9.90 4.07
C TYR A 52 2.59 -9.95 3.83
N GLU A 53 3.35 -9.07 4.48
CA GLU A 53 4.84 -9.10 4.49
C GLU A 53 5.46 -9.24 3.10
N HIS A 54 4.85 -8.58 2.10
CA HIS A 54 5.27 -8.63 0.70
C HIS A 54 5.44 -10.04 0.10
N ALA A 55 4.70 -11.04 0.58
CA ALA A 55 4.86 -12.46 0.19
C ALA A 55 4.86 -12.75 -1.32
N ASN A 56 4.15 -11.94 -2.12
CA ASN A 56 4.07 -12.11 -3.58
C ASN A 56 4.99 -11.15 -4.38
N VAL A 57 5.82 -10.36 -3.70
CA VAL A 57 6.77 -9.47 -4.37
C VAL A 57 7.94 -10.30 -4.88
N LYS A 58 8.19 -10.21 -6.19
CA LYS A 58 9.34 -10.89 -6.81
C LYS A 58 10.63 -10.15 -6.45
N PRO A 59 11.74 -10.88 -6.21
CA PRO A 59 13.03 -10.24 -6.06
C PRO A 59 13.39 -9.45 -7.32
N PRO A 60 14.22 -8.39 -7.20
CA PRO A 60 14.70 -7.65 -8.36
C PRO A 60 15.36 -8.60 -9.34
N ARG A 61 15.08 -8.42 -10.63
CA ARG A 61 15.77 -9.14 -11.70
C ARG A 61 17.18 -8.55 -11.79
N GLY A 62 18.17 -9.33 -11.38
CA GLY A 62 19.59 -9.03 -11.58
C GLY A 62 20.02 -9.12 -13.04
#